data_AF-A0A7S3E5X3-F1
#
_entry.id   AF-A0A7S3E5X3-F1
#
_cell.length_a   1.000
_cell.length_b   1.000
_cell.length_c   1.000
_cell.angle_alpha   90.00
_cell.angle_beta   90.00
_cell.angle_gamma   90.00
#
_symmetry.space_group_name_H-M   'P 1'
#
loop_
_entity.id
_entity.type
_entity.pdbx_description
1 polymer ?
#
loop_
_entity_poly.entity_id
_entity_poly.type
_entity_poly.pdbx_seq_one_letter_code
_entity_poly.pdbx_strand_id
1 'polypeptide(L)'
;GIDFGMGMGAMGGHGGDGGAGSARDSLALQEEEIDPNEPEIRKQLREKRQKGVQQRMALALEEARERETIEAMEKAERSELAQYLGPKLEAWAKGKSDNIRALLSTLQDVLWEGSRWKEVSMMDLMNPAQVKKQYRKAMIIMHPDKVKQKGGTTEQIFIADYLFDLTNQAWGHFQMSEM
;
A
#
# COMPACT_ATOMS: atom_id res chain seq x y z
N GLY A 1 10.14 78.36 32.09
CA GLY A 1 10.88 77.48 31.17
C GLY A 1 9.89 76.94 30.17
N ILE A 2 10.05 77.12 28.87
CA ILE A 2 11.10 76.60 27.96
C ILE A 2 11.18 75.07 28.02
N ASP A 3 10.61 74.40 26.99
CA ASP A 3 11.23 73.39 26.10
C ASP A 3 10.12 72.86 25.15
N PHE A 4 10.09 73.13 23.84
CA PHE A 4 10.94 72.68 22.71
C PHE A 4 10.88 71.17 22.42
N GLY A 5 9.79 70.74 21.78
CA GLY A 5 9.66 69.41 21.17
C GLY A 5 10.29 69.39 19.76
N MET A 6 11.55 68.96 19.67
CA MET A 6 12.26 68.63 18.44
C MET A 6 12.25 67.11 18.25
N GLY A 7 11.91 66.65 17.05
CA GLY A 7 11.84 65.23 16.72
C GLY A 7 13.19 64.55 16.51
N MET A 8 13.16 63.22 16.53
CA MET A 8 14.04 62.36 15.75
C MET A 8 13.39 60.98 15.60
N GLY A 9 13.36 60.48 14.36
CA GLY A 9 12.95 59.12 14.04
C GLY A 9 14.05 58.10 14.31
N ALA A 10 13.65 56.84 14.46
CA ALA A 10 14.45 55.68 14.10
C ALA A 10 13.50 54.51 13.83
N MET A 11 13.59 53.96 12.62
CA MET A 11 12.94 52.73 12.20
C MET A 11 13.33 51.56 13.10
N GLY A 12 12.35 50.84 13.63
CA GLY A 12 12.53 49.56 14.30
C GLY A 12 11.54 48.54 13.76
N GLY A 13 12.03 47.35 13.39
CA GLY A 13 11.22 46.15 13.18
C GLY A 13 11.27 45.56 11.77
N HIS A 14 12.35 44.82 11.47
CA HIS A 14 12.37 43.81 10.39
C HIS A 14 12.77 42.48 11.02
N GLY A 15 12.09 41.39 10.65
CA GLY A 15 12.55 40.02 10.90
C GLY A 15 11.56 39.15 11.66
N GLY A 16 10.42 38.88 11.04
CA GLY A 16 9.57 37.75 11.41
C GLY A 16 10.06 36.44 10.76
N ASP A 17 9.64 35.35 11.40
CA ASP A 17 9.59 33.96 10.95
C ASP A 17 10.89 33.12 10.90
N GLY A 18 11.04 32.33 11.97
CA GLY A 18 11.83 31.11 11.99
C GLY A 18 11.19 30.05 11.09
N GLY A 19 11.71 29.95 9.87
CA GLY A 19 11.48 28.81 9.00
C GLY A 19 12.16 27.57 9.56
N ALA A 20 11.37 26.68 10.16
CA ALA A 20 11.74 25.28 10.39
C ALA A 20 11.83 24.57 9.01
N GLY A 21 12.91 24.84 8.30
CA GLY A 21 13.23 24.23 7.00
C GLY A 21 13.70 22.79 7.17
N SER A 22 12.78 21.85 6.96
CA SER A 22 12.98 20.54 6.33
C SER A 22 14.40 19.92 6.42
N ALA A 23 14.64 19.14 7.49
CA ALA A 23 15.79 18.23 7.60
C ALA A 23 15.70 17.00 6.66
N ARG A 24 14.99 17.12 5.54
CA ARG A 24 14.80 16.06 4.53
C ARG A 24 15.61 16.27 3.26
N ASP A 25 16.20 17.44 3.09
CA ASP A 25 16.93 17.76 1.87
C ASP A 25 18.41 17.96 2.19
N SER A 26 19.28 17.12 1.60
CA SER A 26 20.76 17.19 1.49
C SER A 26 21.47 15.87 1.85
N LEU A 27 21.17 14.80 1.11
CA LEU A 27 22.07 13.64 0.94
C LEU A 27 22.92 13.78 -0.35
N ALA A 28 23.05 15.00 -0.87
CA ALA A 28 23.93 15.30 -1.98
C ALA A 28 25.37 15.42 -1.46
N LEU A 29 26.27 14.57 -1.95
CA LEU A 29 27.70 14.78 -1.86
C LEU A 29 28.03 16.05 -2.65
N GLN A 30 28.04 17.21 -1.99
CA GLN A 30 28.58 18.42 -2.59
C GLN A 30 30.10 18.23 -2.72
N GLU A 31 30.60 18.36 -3.95
CA GLU A 31 32.03 18.40 -4.21
C GLU A 31 32.58 19.70 -3.60
N GLU A 32 33.09 19.61 -2.37
CA GLU A 32 33.82 20.71 -1.74
C GLU A 32 35.17 20.90 -2.44
N GLU A 33 35.42 22.10 -2.97
CA GLU A 33 36.72 22.50 -3.50
C GLU A 33 37.77 22.44 -2.37
N ILE A 34 38.84 21.67 -2.58
CA ILE A 34 39.84 21.36 -1.56
C ILE A 34 40.94 22.41 -1.61
N ASP A 35 41.13 23.17 -0.52
CA ASP A 35 42.25 24.11 -0.40
C ASP A 35 43.58 23.32 -0.34
N PRO A 36 44.55 23.59 -1.24
CA PRO A 36 45.86 22.95 -1.24
C PRO A 36 46.67 23.12 0.07
N ASN A 37 46.33 24.09 0.91
CA ASN A 37 47.01 24.39 2.16
C ASN A 37 46.12 24.14 3.40
N GLU A 38 45.13 23.23 3.29
CA GLU A 38 44.21 22.94 4.40
C GLU A 38 44.94 22.39 5.64
N PRO A 39 44.64 22.89 6.86
CA PRO A 39 45.21 22.33 8.08
C PRO A 39 44.66 20.92 8.32
N GLU A 40 45.51 20.00 8.81
CA GLU A 40 45.21 18.56 8.93
C GLU A 40 43.91 18.26 9.71
N ILE A 41 43.55 19.11 10.68
CA ILE A 41 42.31 18.97 11.46
C ILE A 41 41.06 19.15 10.57
N ARG A 42 41.08 20.12 9.63
CA ARG A 42 39.97 20.36 8.71
C ARG A 42 39.83 19.22 7.71
N LYS A 43 40.96 18.74 7.18
CA LYS A 43 41.03 17.54 6.33
C LYS A 43 40.42 16.32 6.98
N GLN A 44 40.83 16.00 8.21
CA GLN A 44 40.28 14.86 8.97
C GLN A 44 38.78 14.99 9.24
N LEU A 45 38.30 16.21 9.55
CA LEU A 45 36.88 16.45 9.78
C LEU A 45 36.04 16.27 8.50
N ARG A 46 36.57 16.73 7.36
CA ARG A 46 35.97 16.55 6.03
C ARG A 46 35.90 15.09 5.64
N GLU A 47 37.01 14.34 5.75
CA GLU A 47 37.04 12.91 5.48
C GLU A 47 36.08 12.12 6.36
N LYS A 48 35.99 12.46 7.66
CA LYS A 48 35.05 11.82 8.59
C LYS A 48 33.59 12.08 8.19
N ARG A 49 33.27 13.30 7.74
CA ARG A 49 31.93 13.66 7.23
C ARG A 49 31.64 12.90 5.93
N GLN A 50 32.57 12.90 4.98
CA GLN A 50 32.43 12.20 3.69
C GLN A 50 32.24 10.70 3.90
N LYS A 51 33.05 10.07 4.77
CA LYS A 51 32.88 8.65 5.14
C LYS A 51 31.51 8.40 5.77
N GLY A 52 31.05 9.27 6.67
CA GLY A 52 29.72 9.16 7.28
C GLY A 52 28.57 9.28 6.28
N VAL A 53 28.67 10.19 5.30
CA VAL A 53 27.68 10.34 4.22
C VAL A 53 27.71 9.14 3.28
N GLN A 54 28.90 8.69 2.85
CA GLN A 54 29.07 7.52 2.00
C GLN A 54 28.53 6.24 2.67
N GLN A 55 28.80 6.04 3.96
CA GLN A 55 28.25 4.89 4.71
C GLN A 55 26.72 4.91 4.76
N ARG A 56 26.11 6.08 5.01
CA ARG A 56 24.64 6.21 5.01
C ARG A 56 24.04 5.95 3.63
N MET A 57 24.68 6.46 2.57
CA MET A 57 24.25 6.23 1.20
C MET A 57 24.38 4.76 0.80
N ALA A 58 25.45 4.09 1.22
CA ALA A 58 25.65 2.66 0.99
C ALA A 58 24.58 1.82 1.70
N LEU A 59 24.31 2.09 2.98
CA LEU A 59 23.24 1.42 3.74
C LEU A 59 21.86 1.65 3.11
N ALA A 60 21.55 2.88 2.70
CA ALA A 60 20.28 3.19 2.05
C ALA A 60 20.13 2.49 0.70
N LEU A 61 21.22 2.37 -0.08
CA LEU A 61 21.22 1.65 -1.34
C LEU A 61 21.02 0.14 -1.15
N GLU A 62 21.65 -0.43 -0.12
CA GLU A 62 21.49 -1.84 0.24
C GLU A 62 20.05 -2.12 0.68
N GLU A 63 19.48 -1.31 1.58
CA GLU A 63 18.08 -1.44 2.02
C GLU A 63 17.10 -1.29 0.85
N ALA A 64 17.35 -0.36 -0.07
CA ALA A 64 16.52 -0.19 -1.27
C ALA A 64 16.58 -1.44 -2.17
N ARG A 65 17.78 -2.00 -2.39
CA ARG A 65 17.96 -3.23 -3.16
C ARG A 65 17.25 -4.42 -2.50
N GLU A 66 17.38 -4.57 -1.18
CA GLU A 66 16.70 -5.64 -0.46
C GLU A 66 15.17 -5.55 -0.63
N ARG A 67 14.60 -4.35 -0.46
CA ARG A 67 13.17 -4.11 -0.69
C ARG A 67 12.75 -4.45 -2.12
N GLU A 68 13.50 -3.99 -3.12
CA GLU A 68 13.24 -4.30 -4.54
C GLU A 68 13.29 -5.82 -4.80
N THR A 69 14.23 -6.54 -4.20
CA THR A 69 14.33 -7.99 -4.37
C THR A 69 13.14 -8.73 -3.75
N ILE A 70 12.69 -8.31 -2.57
CA ILE A 70 11.51 -8.89 -1.90
C ILE A 70 10.26 -8.65 -2.75
N GLU A 71 10.03 -7.41 -3.19
CA GLU A 71 8.89 -7.05 -4.04
C GLU A 71 8.90 -7.80 -5.38
N ALA A 72 10.08 -7.98 -5.98
CA ALA A 72 10.23 -8.75 -7.21
C ALA A 72 9.88 -10.23 -7.01
N MET A 73 10.31 -10.83 -5.89
CA MET A 73 9.99 -12.22 -5.55
C MET A 73 8.49 -12.41 -5.31
N GLU A 74 7.85 -11.55 -4.50
CA GLU A 74 6.41 -11.61 -4.25
C GLU A 74 5.59 -11.45 -5.55
N LYS A 75 6.04 -10.54 -6.43
CA LYS A 75 5.42 -10.34 -7.74
C LYS A 75 5.58 -11.55 -8.66
N ALA A 76 6.73 -12.20 -8.65
CA ALA A 76 6.97 -13.41 -9.43
C ALA A 76 6.06 -14.56 -8.96
N GLU A 77 6.01 -14.82 -7.64
CA GLU A 77 5.13 -15.83 -7.06
C GLU A 77 3.66 -15.58 -7.41
N ARG A 78 3.19 -14.33 -7.28
CA ARG A 78 1.82 -13.96 -7.66
C ARG A 78 1.55 -14.14 -9.15
N SER A 79 2.53 -13.85 -10.00
CA SER A 79 2.41 -14.04 -11.45
C SER A 79 2.30 -15.52 -11.83
N GLU A 80 3.06 -16.39 -11.18
CA GLU A 80 2.98 -17.84 -11.39
C GLU A 80 1.60 -18.38 -10.97
N LEU A 81 1.11 -17.95 -9.81
CA LEU A 81 -0.23 -18.30 -9.35
C LEU A 81 -1.32 -17.81 -10.30
N ALA A 82 -1.18 -16.60 -10.84
CA ALA A 82 -2.13 -16.07 -11.82
C ALA A 82 -2.17 -16.91 -13.10
N GLN A 83 -1.03 -17.42 -13.58
CA GLN A 83 -0.99 -18.28 -14.75
C GLN A 83 -1.65 -19.64 -14.51
N TYR A 84 -1.51 -20.20 -13.30
CA TYR A 84 -2.04 -21.52 -12.98
C TYR A 84 -3.52 -21.48 -12.53
N LEU A 85 -3.88 -20.58 -11.62
CA LEU A 85 -5.22 -20.49 -11.03
C LEU A 85 -6.15 -19.56 -11.81
N GLY A 86 -5.62 -18.53 -12.46
CA GLY A 86 -6.42 -17.55 -13.22
C GLY A 86 -7.37 -18.19 -14.23
N PRO A 87 -6.89 -19.05 -15.15
CA PRO A 87 -7.76 -19.71 -16.12
C PRO A 87 -8.87 -20.56 -15.50
N LYS A 88 -8.59 -21.21 -14.35
CA LYS A 88 -9.59 -22.01 -13.61
C LYS A 88 -10.68 -21.12 -13.01
N LEU A 89 -10.28 -20.01 -12.40
CA LEU A 89 -11.21 -19.05 -11.79
C LEU A 89 -12.04 -18.32 -12.86
N GLU A 90 -11.42 -17.94 -13.98
CA GLU A 90 -12.11 -17.35 -15.13
C GLU A 90 -13.10 -18.32 -15.77
N ALA A 91 -12.71 -19.59 -15.97
CA ALA A 91 -13.60 -20.61 -16.49
C ALA A 91 -14.80 -20.85 -15.57
N TRP A 92 -14.58 -20.83 -14.25
CA TRP A 92 -15.67 -20.87 -13.28
C TRP A 92 -16.54 -19.62 -13.40
N ALA A 93 -15.99 -18.41 -13.42
CA ALA A 93 -16.76 -17.17 -13.46
C ALA A 93 -17.52 -16.94 -14.78
N LYS A 94 -17.09 -17.58 -15.86
CA LYS A 94 -17.62 -17.39 -17.21
C LYS A 94 -19.14 -17.59 -17.25
N GLY A 95 -19.86 -16.56 -17.71
CA GLY A 95 -21.32 -16.58 -17.86
C GLY A 95 -22.10 -16.38 -16.56
N LYS A 96 -21.43 -16.14 -15.42
CA LYS A 96 -22.07 -15.79 -14.14
C LYS A 96 -21.38 -14.65 -13.39
N SER A 97 -20.40 -13.99 -13.99
CA SER A 97 -19.59 -12.92 -13.38
C SER A 97 -20.39 -11.71 -12.90
N ASP A 98 -21.55 -11.45 -13.51
CA ASP A 98 -22.46 -10.35 -13.20
C ASP A 98 -23.64 -10.79 -12.31
N ASN A 99 -23.82 -12.10 -12.07
CA ASN A 99 -24.95 -12.65 -11.35
C ASN A 99 -24.53 -13.08 -9.94
N ILE A 100 -24.79 -12.21 -8.96
CA ILE A 100 -24.44 -12.46 -7.56
C ILE A 100 -25.04 -13.76 -7.01
N ARG A 101 -26.25 -14.14 -7.44
CA ARG A 101 -26.89 -15.38 -6.95
C ARG A 101 -26.16 -16.61 -7.46
N ALA A 102 -25.79 -16.61 -8.74
CA ALA A 102 -25.05 -17.69 -9.36
C ALA A 102 -23.62 -17.82 -8.81
N LEU A 103 -22.96 -16.69 -8.50
CA LEU A 103 -21.67 -16.71 -7.83
C LEU A 103 -21.80 -17.33 -6.43
N LEU A 104 -22.70 -16.80 -5.60
CA LEU A 104 -22.87 -17.28 -4.22
C LEU A 104 -23.27 -18.76 -4.14
N SER A 105 -24.09 -19.25 -5.06
CA SER A 105 -24.53 -20.66 -5.06
C SER A 105 -23.47 -21.65 -5.53
N THR A 106 -22.36 -21.18 -6.10
CA THR A 106 -21.27 -22.03 -6.63
C THR A 106 -19.90 -21.69 -6.06
N LEU A 107 -19.85 -20.90 -4.98
CA LEU A 107 -18.60 -20.53 -4.31
C LEU A 107 -17.85 -21.74 -3.72
N GLN A 108 -18.58 -22.79 -3.34
CA GLN A 108 -17.99 -24.03 -2.82
C GLN A 108 -17.06 -24.74 -3.81
N ASP A 109 -17.22 -24.50 -5.12
CA ASP A 109 -16.43 -25.18 -6.17
C ASP A 109 -15.01 -24.61 -6.31
N VAL A 110 -14.82 -23.36 -5.87
CA VAL A 110 -13.56 -22.60 -6.02
C VAL A 110 -12.90 -22.26 -4.69
N LEU A 111 -13.65 -22.33 -3.59
CA LEU A 111 -13.08 -22.16 -2.26
C LEU A 111 -12.30 -23.39 -1.82
N TRP A 112 -11.29 -23.15 -0.99
CA TRP A 112 -10.48 -24.19 -0.38
C TRP A 112 -11.21 -24.90 0.76
N GLU A 113 -10.74 -26.11 1.06
CA GLU A 113 -11.20 -26.89 2.20
C GLU A 113 -10.95 -26.13 3.51
N GLY A 114 -11.94 -26.13 4.41
CA GLY A 114 -11.84 -25.43 5.69
C GLY A 114 -12.11 -23.91 5.64
N SER A 115 -12.50 -23.35 4.49
CA SER A 115 -12.95 -21.94 4.35
C SER A 115 -14.15 -21.56 5.23
N ARG A 116 -14.83 -22.55 5.84
CA ARG A 116 -16.08 -22.41 6.62
C ARG A 116 -17.26 -21.89 5.78
N TRP A 117 -17.11 -21.85 4.46
CA TRP A 117 -18.23 -21.66 3.56
C TRP A 117 -19.19 -22.84 3.69
N LYS A 118 -20.49 -22.53 3.71
CA LYS A 118 -21.54 -23.54 3.65
C LYS A 118 -22.20 -23.33 2.31
N GLU A 119 -22.37 -24.41 1.56
CA GLU A 119 -23.10 -24.40 0.30
C GLU A 119 -24.46 -23.71 0.48
N VAL A 120 -24.81 -22.88 -0.50
CA VAL A 120 -26.04 -22.09 -0.49
C VAL A 120 -26.84 -22.47 -1.72
N SER A 121 -28.04 -22.98 -1.51
CA SER A 121 -28.96 -23.29 -2.60
C SER A 121 -29.55 -22.01 -3.20
N MET A 122 -29.96 -22.06 -4.46
CA MET A 122 -30.72 -20.97 -5.10
C MET A 122 -32.01 -20.62 -4.33
N MET A 123 -32.62 -21.59 -3.62
CA MET A 123 -33.77 -21.33 -2.75
C MET A 123 -33.45 -20.36 -1.61
N ASP A 124 -32.23 -20.39 -1.10
CA ASP A 124 -31.74 -19.50 -0.04
C ASP A 124 -31.29 -18.13 -0.58
N LEU A 125 -31.51 -17.87 -1.88
CA LEU A 125 -31.12 -16.64 -2.58
C LEU A 125 -32.31 -16.01 -3.33
N MET A 126 -33.54 -16.44 -3.06
CA MET A 126 -34.76 -15.92 -3.71
C MET A 126 -34.95 -14.43 -3.42
N ASN A 127 -34.86 -14.03 -2.14
CA ASN A 127 -35.17 -12.66 -1.72
C ASN A 127 -33.90 -11.80 -1.57
N PRO A 128 -33.93 -10.49 -1.90
CA PRO A 128 -32.77 -9.60 -1.78
C PRO A 128 -32.14 -9.57 -0.38
N ALA A 129 -32.94 -9.70 0.67
CA ALA A 129 -32.45 -9.78 2.05
C ALA A 129 -31.59 -11.02 2.31
N GLN A 130 -31.93 -12.16 1.69
CA GLN A 130 -31.14 -13.40 1.80
C GLN A 130 -29.84 -13.28 1.00
N VAL A 131 -29.90 -12.73 -0.23
CA VAL A 131 -28.71 -12.44 -1.04
C VAL A 131 -27.74 -11.54 -0.26
N LYS A 132 -28.21 -10.43 0.32
CA LYS A 132 -27.40 -9.52 1.15
C LYS A 132 -26.75 -10.24 2.34
N LYS A 133 -27.46 -11.16 2.98
CA LYS A 133 -26.96 -11.93 4.12
C LYS A 133 -25.81 -12.85 3.69
N GLN A 134 -25.99 -13.60 2.61
CA GLN A 134 -24.98 -14.54 2.12
C GLN A 134 -23.77 -13.83 1.51
N TYR A 135 -24.00 -12.73 0.79
CA TYR A 135 -22.95 -11.84 0.31
C TYR A 135 -22.03 -11.35 1.44
N ARG A 136 -22.61 -10.79 2.53
CA ARG A 136 -21.81 -10.34 3.68
C ARG A 136 -21.00 -11.46 4.31
N LYS A 137 -21.57 -12.67 4.38
CA LYS A 137 -20.86 -13.85 4.88
C LYS A 137 -19.69 -14.24 3.97
N ALA A 138 -19.89 -14.20 2.65
CA ALA A 138 -18.85 -14.49 1.66
C ALA A 138 -17.68 -13.49 1.78
N MET A 139 -17.98 -12.20 1.90
CA MET A 139 -16.97 -11.13 2.07
C MET A 139 -16.10 -11.31 3.31
N ILE A 140 -16.65 -11.82 4.42
CA ILE A 140 -15.86 -12.09 5.62
C ILE A 140 -14.94 -13.29 5.45
N ILE A 141 -15.39 -14.32 4.73
CA ILE A 141 -14.64 -15.56 4.52
C ILE A 141 -13.50 -15.34 3.53
N MET A 142 -13.78 -14.63 2.43
CA MET A 142 -12.85 -14.41 1.32
C MET A 142 -12.08 -13.08 1.43
N HIS A 143 -12.05 -12.45 2.61
CA HIS A 143 -11.26 -11.23 2.77
C HIS A 143 -9.76 -11.59 2.78
N PRO A 144 -8.94 -11.08 1.83
CA PRO A 144 -7.54 -11.53 1.68
C PRO A 144 -6.72 -11.33 2.96
N ASP A 145 -6.89 -10.19 3.65
CA ASP A 145 -6.24 -9.94 4.95
C ASP A 145 -6.64 -10.96 6.04
N LYS A 146 -7.92 -11.35 6.13
CA LYS A 146 -8.37 -12.35 7.12
C LYS A 146 -7.88 -13.75 6.77
N VAL A 147 -7.72 -14.06 5.49
CA VAL A 147 -7.13 -15.32 5.03
C VAL A 147 -5.65 -15.37 5.41
N LYS A 148 -4.91 -14.29 5.13
CA LYS A 148 -3.51 -14.12 5.51
C LYS A 148 -3.30 -14.24 7.03
N GLN A 149 -4.11 -13.56 7.84
CA GLN A 149 -4.04 -13.61 9.31
C GLN A 149 -4.30 -15.00 9.90
N LYS A 150 -5.06 -15.85 9.20
CA LYS A 150 -5.35 -17.23 9.63
C LYS A 150 -4.30 -18.24 9.15
N GLY A 151 -3.20 -17.77 8.56
CA GLY A 151 -2.17 -18.63 7.99
C GLY A 151 -2.57 -19.27 6.65
N GLY A 152 -3.45 -18.61 5.90
CA GLY A 152 -3.81 -19.07 4.55
C GLY A 152 -2.62 -19.04 3.59
N THR A 153 -2.60 -19.98 2.65
CA THR A 153 -1.51 -20.08 1.65
C THR A 153 -1.59 -18.94 0.64
N THR A 154 -0.49 -18.65 -0.06
CA THR A 154 -0.47 -17.64 -1.14
C THR A 154 -1.56 -17.92 -2.19
N GLU A 155 -1.79 -19.20 -2.52
CA GLU A 155 -2.89 -19.64 -3.38
C GLU A 155 -4.27 -19.25 -2.84
N GLN A 156 -4.53 -19.47 -1.55
CA GLN A 156 -5.80 -19.12 -0.92
C GLN A 156 -6.01 -17.61 -0.90
N ILE A 157 -4.95 -16.84 -0.64
CA ILE A 157 -5.01 -15.38 -0.69
C ILE A 157 -5.32 -14.91 -2.11
N PHE A 158 -4.70 -15.51 -3.13
CA PHE A 158 -4.98 -15.19 -4.54
C PHE A 158 -6.43 -15.49 -4.93
N ILE A 159 -6.93 -16.68 -4.57
CA ILE A 159 -8.33 -17.06 -4.81
C ILE A 159 -9.28 -16.10 -4.08
N ALA A 160 -8.97 -15.78 -2.82
CA ALA A 160 -9.76 -14.85 -2.01
C ALA A 160 -9.85 -13.47 -2.66
N ASP A 161 -8.72 -12.91 -3.09
CA ASP A 161 -8.61 -11.62 -3.77
C ASP A 161 -9.49 -11.57 -5.04
N TYR A 162 -9.33 -12.56 -5.92
CA TYR A 162 -10.13 -12.67 -7.15
C TYR A 162 -11.63 -12.76 -6.87
N LEU A 163 -12.03 -13.66 -5.97
CA LEU A 163 -13.45 -13.87 -5.66
C LEU A 163 -14.06 -12.68 -4.93
N PHE A 164 -13.29 -11.99 -4.09
CA PHE A 164 -13.73 -10.80 -3.37
C PHE A 164 -14.10 -9.69 -4.36
N ASP A 165 -13.22 -9.38 -5.30
CA ASP A 165 -13.44 -8.34 -6.31
C ASP A 165 -14.62 -8.68 -7.23
N LEU A 166 -14.66 -9.91 -7.75
CA LEU A 166 -15.72 -10.36 -8.63
C LEU A 166 -17.10 -10.31 -7.95
N THR A 167 -17.16 -10.78 -6.69
CA THR A 167 -18.41 -10.81 -5.93
C THR A 167 -18.86 -9.39 -5.55
N ASN A 168 -17.93 -8.47 -5.24
CA ASN A 168 -18.23 -7.06 -5.01
C ASN A 168 -18.81 -6.40 -6.27
N GLN A 169 -18.24 -6.68 -7.43
CA GLN A 169 -18.74 -6.15 -8.70
C GLN A 169 -20.17 -6.62 -8.97
N ALA A 170 -20.43 -7.93 -8.90
CA ALA A 170 -21.76 -8.50 -9.08
C ALA A 170 -22.77 -7.98 -8.05
N TRP A 171 -22.33 -7.77 -6.80
CA TRP A 171 -23.16 -7.15 -5.77
C TRP A 171 -23.53 -5.71 -6.13
N GLY A 172 -22.59 -4.92 -6.66
CA GLY A 172 -22.87 -3.57 -7.16
C GLY A 172 -23.96 -3.56 -8.24
N HIS A 173 -23.88 -4.47 -9.22
CA HIS A 173 -24.93 -4.63 -10.24
C HIS A 173 -26.29 -5.00 -9.62
N PHE A 174 -26.30 -5.95 -8.69
CA PHE A 174 -27.51 -6.36 -7.98
C PHE A 174 -28.15 -5.22 -7.18
N GLN A 175 -27.34 -4.38 -6.55
CA GLN A 175 -27.83 -3.21 -5.82
C GLN A 175 -28.49 -2.18 -6.73
N MET A 176 -28.06 -2.07 -8.00
CA MET A 176 -28.66 -1.15 -8.96
C MET A 176 -29.96 -1.70 -9.57
N SER A 177 -30.11 -3.02 -9.64
CA SER A 177 -31.25 -3.66 -10.31
C SER A 177 -32.39 -4.04 -9.37
N GLU A 178 -32.10 -4.41 -8.12
CA GLU A 178 -33.05 -5.07 -7.21
C GLU A 178 -33.08 -4.50 -5.78
N MET A 179 -32.34 -3.41 -5.51
CA MET A 179 -32.46 -2.62 -4.27
C MET A 179 -32.88 -1.20 -4.57
#